data_AF-A0A5R1YX06-F1
#
_entry.id   AF-A0A5R1YX06-F1
#
_cell.length_a   1.000
_cell.length_b   1.000
_cell.length_c   1.000
_cell.angle_alpha   90.00
_cell.angle_beta   90.00
_cell.angle_gamma   90.00
#
_symmetry.space_group_name_H-M   'P 1'
#
loop_
_entity.id
_entity.type
_entity.pdbx_description
1 polymer ?
#
loop_
_entity_poly.entity_id
_entity_poly.type
_entity_poly.pdbx_seq_one_letter_code
_entity_poly.pdbx_strand_id
1 'polypeptide(L)'
;MKIRSQVGMVLNLDKCIGCHTCSVTCKNVWTSREGMEYAWFNNVESKPGVGFPNDWENQEKWKGGWIRKINGKLQPRMGNRALLLGKIFANPHLPGIDDYYEPFDYDYQNL
;
A
#
# COMPACT_ATOMS: atom_id res chain seq x y z
N MET A 1 -30.03 -9.22 -12.18
CA MET A 1 -29.83 -8.68 -10.81
C MET A 1 -29.24 -9.77 -9.94
N LYS A 2 -28.07 -9.56 -9.33
CA LYS A 2 -27.44 -10.53 -8.41
C LYS A 2 -27.10 -9.81 -7.10
N ILE A 3 -27.98 -9.92 -6.10
CA ILE A 3 -27.79 -9.26 -4.80
C ILE A 3 -26.64 -9.93 -4.06
N ARG A 4 -25.78 -9.11 -3.46
CA ARG A 4 -24.65 -9.48 -2.59
C ARG A 4 -24.58 -8.49 -1.44
N SER A 5 -23.88 -8.85 -0.37
CA SER A 5 -23.66 -7.99 0.80
C SER A 5 -22.17 -7.91 1.15
N GLN A 6 -21.73 -6.75 1.65
CA GLN A 6 -20.37 -6.49 2.13
C GLN A 6 -20.42 -5.46 3.26
N VAL A 7 -19.56 -5.61 4.27
CA VAL A 7 -19.39 -4.61 5.33
C VAL A 7 -18.49 -3.49 4.81
N GLY A 8 -18.98 -2.25 4.81
CA GLY A 8 -18.21 -1.05 4.47
C GLY A 8 -17.66 -0.33 5.70
N MET A 9 -16.76 0.62 5.49
CA MET A 9 -16.15 1.45 6.54
C MET A 9 -16.20 2.92 6.11
N VAL A 10 -16.39 3.82 7.09
CA VAL A 10 -16.34 5.27 6.89
C VAL A 10 -15.35 5.85 7.88
N LEU A 11 -14.42 6.69 7.40
CA LEU A 11 -13.49 7.44 8.22
C LEU A 11 -13.84 8.93 8.09
N ASN A 12 -14.28 9.56 9.19
CA ASN A 12 -14.58 10.99 9.20
C ASN A 12 -13.27 11.79 9.41
N LEU A 13 -12.79 12.43 8.34
CA LEU A 13 -11.53 13.16 8.35
C LEU A 13 -11.59 14.46 9.18
N ASP A 14 -12.77 15.05 9.40
CA ASP A 14 -12.96 16.21 10.28
C ASP A 14 -12.69 15.87 11.76
N LYS A 15 -12.93 14.61 12.15
CA LYS A 15 -12.66 14.10 13.49
C LYS A 15 -11.34 13.34 13.61
N CYS A 16 -10.58 13.24 12.51
CA CYS A 16 -9.29 12.58 12.54
C CYS A 16 -8.28 13.49 13.24
N ILE A 17 -7.58 12.94 14.25
CA ILE A 17 -6.56 13.67 15.01
C ILE A 17 -5.13 13.20 14.71
N GLY A 18 -4.94 12.32 13.73
CA GLY A 18 -3.61 11.85 13.32
C GLY A 18 -2.81 11.19 14.45
N CYS A 19 -3.44 10.45 15.37
CA CYS A 19 -2.77 9.90 16.56
C CYS A 19 -2.06 8.55 16.36
N HIS A 20 -2.21 7.91 15.19
CA HIS A 20 -1.59 6.61 14.86
C HIS A 20 -1.99 5.41 15.76
N THR A 21 -2.97 5.54 16.66
CA THR A 21 -3.42 4.43 17.52
C THR A 21 -3.92 3.22 16.71
N CYS A 22 -4.62 3.47 15.60
CA CYS A 22 -5.05 2.42 14.66
C CYS A 22 -3.87 1.67 14.02
N SER A 23 -2.76 2.36 13.76
CA SER A 23 -1.56 1.77 13.18
C SER A 23 -0.84 0.85 14.16
N VAL A 24 -0.64 1.31 15.41
CA VAL A 24 0.07 0.54 16.45
C VAL A 24 -0.72 -0.72 16.84
N THR A 25 -2.03 -0.60 17.04
CA THR A 25 -2.86 -1.76 17.37
C THR A 25 -2.85 -2.79 16.26
N CYS A 26 -2.92 -2.37 14.99
CA CYS A 26 -2.78 -3.26 13.84
C CYS A 26 -1.40 -3.93 13.77
N LYS A 27 -0.32 -3.16 13.99
CA LYS A 27 1.05 -3.66 14.00
C LYS A 27 1.23 -4.77 15.03
N ASN A 28 0.87 -4.48 16.29
CA ASN A 28 1.04 -5.41 17.41
C ASN A 28 0.34 -6.75 17.19
N VAL A 29 -0.87 -6.73 16.62
CA VAL A 29 -1.64 -7.96 16.43
C VAL A 29 -1.16 -8.74 15.19
N TRP A 30 -0.77 -8.06 14.11
CA TRP A 30 -0.66 -8.71 12.80
C TRP A 30 0.74 -8.72 12.18
N THR A 31 1.54 -7.67 12.35
CA THR A 31 2.76 -7.43 11.56
C THR A 31 4.03 -7.15 12.39
N SER A 32 4.12 -7.73 13.59
CA SER A 32 5.34 -7.68 14.45
C SER A 32 6.35 -8.81 14.21
N ARG A 33 6.17 -9.62 13.16
CA ARG A 33 7.10 -10.71 12.81
C ARG A 33 8.14 -10.22 11.80
N GLU A 34 9.33 -10.83 11.83
CA GLU A 34 10.38 -10.65 10.82
C GLU A 34 9.84 -10.89 9.39
N GLY A 35 10.27 -10.05 8.45
CA GLY A 35 9.77 -9.94 7.08
C GLY A 35 8.55 -9.01 6.91
N MET A 36 7.93 -8.55 8.00
CA MET A 36 6.73 -7.68 7.99
C MET A 36 6.84 -6.47 8.92
N GLU A 37 7.97 -6.31 9.59
CA GLU A 37 8.26 -5.22 10.54
C GLU A 37 8.16 -3.84 9.86
N TYR A 38 8.58 -3.72 8.60
CA TYR A 38 8.40 -2.50 7.81
C TYR A 38 6.93 -2.27 7.38
N ALA A 39 6.11 -3.32 7.35
CA ALA A 39 4.79 -3.29 6.75
C ALA A 39 3.70 -2.80 7.72
N TRP A 40 3.06 -1.69 7.37
CA TRP A 40 1.94 -1.10 8.11
C TRP A 40 0.63 -1.31 7.34
N PHE A 41 -0.13 -2.36 7.68
CA PHE A 41 -1.43 -2.62 7.02
C PHE A 41 -2.42 -1.47 7.20
N ASN A 42 -2.39 -0.84 8.37
CA ASN A 42 -3.06 0.44 8.62
C ASN A 42 -1.97 1.48 8.89
N ASN A 43 -1.79 2.43 7.98
CA ASN A 43 -0.93 3.59 8.16
C ASN A 43 -1.75 4.88 8.17
N VAL A 44 -1.16 5.95 8.70
CA VAL A 44 -1.74 7.30 8.71
C VAL A 44 -0.73 8.22 8.05
N GLU A 45 -1.21 9.07 7.13
CA GLU A 45 -0.38 9.98 6.34
C GLU A 45 -0.84 11.42 6.54
N SER A 46 0.11 12.32 6.82
CA SER A 46 -0.16 13.75 6.84
C SER A 46 -0.16 14.31 5.42
N LYS A 47 -1.11 15.21 5.13
CA LYS A 47 -1.16 15.96 3.87
C LYS A 47 -0.91 17.45 4.12
N PRO A 48 -0.17 18.15 3.23
CA PRO A 48 0.51 17.64 2.02
C PRO A 48 1.69 16.68 2.34
N GLY A 49 1.89 15.65 1.51
CA GLY A 49 2.93 14.62 1.72
C GLY A 49 2.88 13.50 0.68
N VAL A 50 3.97 12.74 0.57
CA VAL A 50 4.18 11.67 -0.45
C VAL A 50 3.61 10.30 -0.06
N GLY A 51 3.30 10.10 1.23
CA GLY A 51 2.69 8.87 1.73
C GLY A 51 3.64 7.69 1.93
N PHE A 52 3.08 6.49 2.10
CA PHE A 52 3.81 5.26 2.35
C PHE A 52 3.25 4.09 1.50
N PRO A 53 4.02 3.50 0.57
CA PRO A 53 5.38 3.90 0.15
C PRO A 53 5.39 5.29 -0.50
N ASN A 54 6.59 5.84 -0.66
CA ASN A 54 6.80 7.16 -1.23
C ASN A 54 6.15 7.30 -2.63
N ASP A 55 5.31 8.32 -2.77
CA ASP A 55 4.60 8.69 -4.01
C ASP A 55 3.63 7.61 -4.49
N TRP A 56 3.01 6.83 -3.58
CA TRP A 56 2.10 5.72 -3.94
C TRP A 56 0.91 6.14 -4.82
N GLU A 57 0.49 7.41 -4.76
CA GLU A 57 -0.58 7.98 -5.57
C GLU A 57 -0.20 8.08 -7.07
N ASN A 58 1.09 8.12 -7.40
CA ASN A 58 1.59 8.26 -8.77
C ASN A 58 1.48 6.96 -9.58
N GLN A 59 0.33 6.78 -10.23
CA GLN A 59 0.07 5.58 -11.06
C GLN A 59 0.85 5.56 -12.37
N GLU A 60 1.49 6.67 -12.77
CA GLU A 60 2.42 6.66 -13.89
C GLU A 60 3.80 6.09 -13.50
N LYS A 61 4.18 6.15 -12.22
CA LYS A 61 5.31 5.39 -11.68
C LYS A 61 4.91 3.94 -11.39
N TRP A 62 3.88 3.74 -10.56
CA TRP A 62 3.57 2.44 -9.92
C TRP A 62 2.70 1.48 -10.73
N LYS A 63 2.02 1.99 -11.76
CA LYS A 63 1.17 1.19 -12.65
C LYS A 63 0.05 0.40 -11.94
N GLY A 64 -0.45 0.90 -10.81
CA GLY A 64 -1.60 0.34 -10.10
C GLY A 64 -2.95 0.63 -10.78
N GLY A 65 -3.99 -0.11 -10.35
CA GLY A 65 -5.37 0.09 -10.80
C GLY A 65 -5.67 -0.34 -12.24
N TRP A 66 -6.74 0.25 -12.80
CA TRP A 66 -7.30 -0.09 -14.11
C TRP A 66 -7.24 1.10 -15.07
N ILE A 67 -7.15 0.80 -16.36
CA ILE A 67 -7.35 1.75 -17.45
C ILE A 67 -8.54 1.31 -18.31
N ARG A 68 -9.30 2.28 -18.83
CA ARG A 68 -10.36 2.05 -19.81
C ARG A 68 -9.81 2.30 -21.21
N LYS A 69 -9.79 1.26 -22.04
CA LYS A 69 -9.35 1.37 -23.43
C LYS A 69 -10.36 2.14 -24.28
N ILE A 70 -9.95 2.58 -25.47
CA ILE A 70 -10.81 3.23 -26.47
C ILE A 70 -12.03 2.36 -26.81
N ASN A 71 -11.85 1.02 -26.85
CA ASN A 71 -12.94 0.08 -27.07
C ASN A 71 -13.87 -0.14 -25.85
N GLY A 72 -13.73 0.67 -24.80
CA GLY A 72 -14.55 0.63 -23.59
C GLY A 72 -14.22 -0.50 -22.60
N LYS A 73 -13.35 -1.47 -22.97
CA LYS A 73 -12.97 -2.56 -22.08
C LYS A 73 -11.92 -2.11 -21.06
N LEU A 74 -12.03 -2.66 -19.85
CA LEU A 74 -11.03 -2.47 -18.80
C LEU A 74 -9.79 -3.34 -19.04
N GLN A 75 -8.63 -2.82 -18.66
CA GLN A 75 -7.37 -3.56 -18.57
C GLN A 75 -6.62 -3.10 -17.31
N PRO A 76 -5.89 -3.99 -16.61
CA PRO A 76 -4.93 -3.54 -15.60
C PRO A 76 -3.94 -2.55 -16.21
N ARG A 77 -3.60 -1.49 -15.46
CA ARG A 77 -2.59 -0.52 -15.90
C ARG A 77 -1.22 -1.19 -16.10
N MET A 78 -0.93 -2.24 -15.35
CA MET A 78 0.27 -3.07 -15.50
C MET A 78 0.39 -3.79 -16.86
N GLY A 79 -0.73 -4.04 -17.56
CA GLY A 79 -0.78 -4.77 -18.82
C GLY A 79 -1.94 -5.77 -18.90
N ASN A 80 -2.18 -6.32 -20.10
CA ASN A 80 -3.06 -7.48 -20.27
C ASN A 80 -2.39 -8.76 -19.70
N ARG A 81 -3.10 -9.90 -19.76
CA ARG A 81 -2.60 -11.18 -19.21
C ARG A 81 -1.21 -11.57 -19.72
N ALA A 82 -0.96 -11.47 -21.03
CA ALA A 82 0.33 -11.83 -21.61
C ALA A 82 1.45 -10.86 -21.20
N LEU A 83 1.17 -9.56 -21.21
CA LEU A 83 2.12 -8.54 -20.75
C LEU A 83 2.47 -8.69 -19.27
N LEU A 84 1.50 -9.05 -18.43
CA LEU A 84 1.74 -9.27 -17.00
C LEU A 84 2.58 -10.53 -16.77
N LEU A 85 2.29 -11.63 -17.47
CA LEU A 85 3.11 -12.86 -17.42
C LEU A 85 4.54 -12.63 -17.89
N GLY A 86 4.76 -11.78 -18.91
CA GLY A 86 6.11 -11.43 -19.37
C GLY A 86 6.95 -10.69 -18.32
N LYS A 87 6.35 -10.15 -17.26
CA LYS A 87 7.03 -9.42 -16.18
C LYS A 87 7.23 -10.27 -14.91
N ILE A 88 6.87 -11.56 -14.93
CA ILE A 88 6.85 -12.39 -13.71
C ILE A 88 8.22 -12.60 -13.07
N PHE A 89 9.28 -12.69 -13.87
CA PHE A 89 10.62 -13.00 -13.35
C PHE A 89 11.30 -11.81 -12.69
N ALA A 90 10.90 -10.59 -13.06
CA ALA A 90 11.35 -9.35 -12.44
C ALA A 90 10.30 -8.27 -12.70
N ASN A 91 9.48 -7.96 -11.69
CA ASN A 91 8.44 -6.95 -11.85
C ASN A 91 9.09 -5.54 -11.90
N PRO A 92 9.05 -4.83 -13.05
CA PRO A 92 9.75 -3.55 -13.22
C PRO A 92 9.07 -2.37 -12.51
N HIS A 93 7.92 -2.58 -11.89
CA HIS A 93 7.16 -1.54 -11.20
C HIS A 93 6.97 -1.86 -9.70
N LEU A 94 7.72 -2.85 -9.19
CA LEU A 94 7.68 -3.23 -7.78
C LEU A 94 8.36 -2.14 -6.93
N PRO A 95 7.70 -1.58 -5.89
CA PRO A 95 8.37 -0.74 -4.90
C PRO A 95 9.44 -1.54 -4.17
N GLY A 96 10.64 -0.97 -4.06
CA GLY A 96 11.74 -1.53 -3.28
C GLY A 96 11.60 -1.19 -1.80
N ILE A 97 12.47 -1.75 -0.95
CA ILE A 97 12.46 -1.45 0.48
C ILE A 97 12.69 0.04 0.77
N ASP A 98 13.51 0.71 -0.04
CA ASP A 98 13.82 2.15 0.09
C ASP A 98 12.64 3.06 -0.29
N ASP A 99 11.65 2.56 -1.04
CA ASP A 99 10.40 3.30 -1.26
C ASP A 99 9.52 3.26 0.01
N TYR A 100 9.78 2.34 0.94
CA TYR A 100 9.18 2.27 2.27
C TYR A 100 10.15 2.88 3.29
N TYR A 101 10.89 2.03 4.01
CA TYR A 101 12.04 2.35 4.86
C TYR A 101 12.76 1.04 5.21
N GLU A 102 14.07 1.12 5.45
CA GLU A 102 14.82 0.01 6.06
C GLU A 102 14.44 -0.09 7.56
N PRO A 103 13.84 -1.21 8.01
CA PRO A 103 13.46 -1.36 9.40
C PRO A 103 14.69 -1.41 10.30
N PHE A 104 14.63 -0.70 11.43
CA PHE A 104 15.76 -0.55 12.35
C PHE A 104 15.38 -0.94 13.77
N ASP A 105 16.40 -1.21 14.58
CA ASP A 105 16.30 -1.45 16.02
C ASP A 105 17.55 -0.88 16.72
N TYR A 106 17.62 -0.98 18.04
CA TYR A 106 18.70 -0.42 18.86
C TYR A 106 19.36 -1.49 19.73
N ASP A 107 20.66 -1.30 20.00
CA ASP A 107 21.38 -2.10 21.00
C ASP A 107 21.11 -1.56 22.42
N TYR A 108 19.95 -1.91 22.96
CA TYR A 108 19.56 -1.51 24.32
C TYR A 108 20.41 -2.15 25.43
N GLN A 109 21.33 -3.08 25.13
CA GLN A 109 22.22 -3.65 26.16
C GLN A 109 23.43 -2.74 26.44
N ASN A 110 23.70 -1.77 25.57
CA ASN A 110 24.79 -0.79 25.69
C ASN A 110 24.27 0.57 26.20
N LEU A 111 23.52 0.56 27.31
CA LEU A 111 22.95 1.74 27.98
C LEU A 111 23.83 2.25 29.13
#